data_AF-A0A6A7ALY0-F1
#
_entry.id   AF-A0A6A7ALY0-F1
#
_cell.length_a   1.000
_cell.length_b   1.000
_cell.length_c   1.000
_cell.angle_alpha   90.00
_cell.angle_beta   90.00
_cell.angle_gamma   90.00
#
_symmetry.space_group_name_H-M   'P 1'
#
loop_
_entity.id
_entity.type
_entity.pdbx_description
1 polymer ?
#
loop_
_entity_poly.entity_id
_entity_poly.type
_entity_poly.pdbx_seq_one_letter_code
_entity_poly.pdbx_strand_id
1 'polypeptide(L)'
;MRFFAIAALLSVSVYALPQGDYSVVARSAEPEAIAEALAESAELYARAGKTLKVGAEPKKDLTCLRTANPGHPVRNEHKYTKNQLKSAFLTGAKLNAEGKQIGPNRYPHKFNSNQAFPNGCGTNTHEFPIRTDNKVYNGEVTNDIPDRVLYEVKESAKEVRVKFCAAIRHGVGNAFVNCA
;
A
#
# COMPACT_ATOMS: atom_id res chain seq x y z
N MET A 1 -42.65 46.43 -43.35
CA MET A 1 -41.80 46.25 -42.14
C MET A 1 -42.25 45.02 -41.38
N ARG A 2 -41.52 43.90 -41.49
CA ARG A 2 -41.60 42.76 -40.55
C ARG A 2 -40.20 42.12 -40.51
N PHE A 3 -39.47 42.37 -39.43
CA PHE A 3 -38.21 41.72 -39.13
C PHE A 3 -38.51 40.41 -38.40
N PHE A 4 -38.03 39.28 -38.92
CA PHE A 4 -37.96 38.03 -38.17
C PHE A 4 -36.52 37.85 -37.68
N ALA A 5 -36.33 37.92 -36.36
CA ALA A 5 -35.08 37.57 -35.71
C ALA A 5 -35.01 36.05 -35.54
N ILE A 6 -34.00 35.42 -36.13
CA ILE A 6 -33.68 34.01 -35.92
C ILE A 6 -32.62 33.96 -34.81
N ALA A 7 -33.02 33.49 -33.62
CA ALA A 7 -32.12 33.21 -32.52
C ALA A 7 -31.39 31.89 -32.79
N ALA A 8 -30.07 31.95 -32.99
CA ALA A 8 -29.21 30.77 -33.09
C ALA A 8 -28.87 30.25 -31.69
N LEU A 9 -29.40 29.09 -31.34
CA LEU A 9 -29.01 28.32 -30.15
C LEU A 9 -27.69 27.60 -30.42
N LEU A 10 -26.59 28.10 -29.85
CA LEU A 10 -25.31 27.39 -29.79
C LEU A 10 -25.39 26.31 -28.70
N SER A 11 -25.52 25.05 -29.12
CA SER A 11 -25.38 23.89 -28.24
C SER A 11 -23.90 23.64 -27.95
N VAL A 12 -23.47 23.86 -26.71
CA VAL A 12 -22.15 23.43 -26.23
C VAL A 12 -22.21 21.93 -25.97
N SER A 13 -21.61 21.13 -26.86
CA SER A 13 -21.38 19.71 -26.59
C SER A 13 -20.26 19.58 -25.56
N VAL A 14 -20.63 19.29 -24.32
CA VAL A 14 -19.70 18.83 -23.29
C VAL A 14 -19.36 17.39 -23.64
N TYR A 15 -18.14 17.16 -24.13
CA TYR A 15 -17.60 15.81 -24.22
C TYR A 15 -17.42 15.29 -22.80
N ALA A 16 -18.33 14.41 -22.37
CA ALA A 16 -18.12 13.58 -21.20
C ALA A 16 -16.90 12.71 -21.50
N LEU A 17 -15.77 13.01 -20.85
CA LEU A 17 -14.64 12.10 -20.79
C LEU A 17 -15.16 10.76 -20.24
N PRO A 18 -14.74 9.61 -20.80
CA PRO A 18 -15.11 8.33 -20.23
C PRO A 18 -14.63 8.30 -18.78
N GLN A 19 -15.58 8.31 -17.85
CA GLN A 19 -15.29 7.96 -16.48
C GLN A 19 -14.87 6.51 -16.54
N GLY A 20 -13.56 6.27 -16.43
CA GLY A 20 -13.00 4.96 -16.24
C GLY A 20 -13.68 4.39 -14.99
N ASP A 21 -14.61 3.49 -15.23
CA ASP A 21 -15.35 2.77 -14.21
C ASP A 21 -14.37 1.76 -13.62
N TYR A 22 -13.45 2.24 -12.77
CA TYR A 22 -12.57 1.39 -11.96
C TYR A 22 -13.32 0.85 -10.75
N SER A 23 -14.57 0.44 -10.96
CA SER A 23 -15.31 -0.40 -10.03
C SER A 23 -15.03 -1.87 -10.41
N VAL A 24 -13.75 -2.25 -10.44
CA VAL A 24 -13.39 -3.67 -10.54
C VAL A 24 -13.66 -4.32 -9.19
N VAL A 25 -14.91 -4.76 -9.04
CA VAL A 25 -15.31 -6.04 -8.48
C VAL A 25 -14.46 -6.48 -7.28
N ALA A 26 -14.87 -6.03 -6.09
CA ALA A 26 -14.60 -6.74 -4.85
C ALA A 26 -15.37 -8.08 -4.85
N ARG A 27 -14.93 -9.05 -5.65
CA ARG A 27 -15.23 -10.47 -5.43
C ARG A 27 -13.93 -11.11 -5.01
N SER A 28 -13.79 -11.34 -3.70
CA SER A 28 -12.85 -12.28 -3.05
C SER A 28 -11.71 -12.78 -3.95
N ALA A 29 -10.86 -11.87 -4.43
CA ALA A 29 -9.73 -12.25 -5.26
C ALA A 29 -8.70 -12.87 -4.32
N GLU A 30 -8.20 -14.05 -4.68
CA GLU A 30 -7.11 -14.64 -3.92
C GLU A 30 -5.94 -13.64 -3.86
N PRO A 31 -5.18 -13.59 -2.75
CA PRO A 31 -4.12 -12.61 -2.55
C PRO A 31 -3.11 -12.50 -3.71
N GLU A 32 -2.99 -13.57 -4.49
CA GLU A 32 -2.19 -13.65 -5.70
C GLU A 32 -2.74 -12.78 -6.85
N ALA A 33 -4.03 -12.90 -7.18
CA ALA A 33 -4.66 -12.09 -8.22
C ALA A 33 -4.66 -10.60 -7.85
N ILE A 34 -4.80 -10.29 -6.56
CA ILE A 34 -4.65 -8.91 -6.06
C ILE A 34 -3.21 -8.44 -6.22
N ALA A 35 -2.22 -9.26 -5.87
CA ALA A 35 -0.81 -8.89 -6.00
C ALA A 35 -0.40 -8.69 -7.46
N GLU A 36 -0.90 -9.51 -8.38
CA GLU A 36 -0.64 -9.39 -9.81
C GLU A 36 -1.29 -8.14 -10.41
N ALA A 37 -2.60 -7.94 -10.16
CA ALA A 37 -3.30 -6.73 -10.60
C ALA A 37 -2.70 -5.46 -9.98
N LEU A 38 -2.26 -5.52 -8.72
CA LEU A 38 -1.56 -4.42 -8.09
C LEU A 38 -0.23 -4.16 -8.78
N ALA A 39 0.59 -5.18 -9.05
CA ALA A 39 1.88 -5.03 -9.73
C ALA A 39 1.72 -4.38 -11.10
N GLU A 40 0.78 -4.88 -11.92
CA GLU A 40 0.48 -4.32 -13.23
C GLU A 40 0.00 -2.87 -13.13
N SER A 41 -0.87 -2.59 -12.17
CA SER A 41 -1.35 -1.22 -11.93
C SER A 41 -0.23 -0.30 -11.48
N ALA A 42 0.69 -0.79 -10.65
CA ALA A 42 1.75 0.01 -10.04
C ALA A 42 2.74 0.57 -11.07
N GLU A 43 2.98 -0.15 -12.17
CA GLU A 43 3.80 0.34 -13.28
C GLU A 43 3.20 1.58 -13.94
N LEU A 44 1.87 1.72 -13.93
CA LEU A 44 1.14 2.81 -14.58
C LEU A 44 0.99 4.08 -13.73
N TYR A 45 1.09 3.99 -12.40
CA TYR A 45 0.65 5.07 -11.50
C TYR A 45 1.74 5.99 -10.94
N ALA A 46 3.00 5.81 -11.31
CA ALA A 46 4.06 6.58 -10.67
C ALA A 46 4.02 8.09 -11.07
N ARG A 47 4.13 8.94 -10.04
CA ARG A 47 4.01 10.41 -10.11
C ARG A 47 4.89 10.99 -11.22
N ALA A 48 4.34 11.91 -12.02
CA ALA A 48 5.06 12.64 -13.07
C ALA A 48 5.69 11.74 -14.18
N GLY A 49 5.08 10.60 -14.51
CA GLY A 49 5.56 9.70 -15.57
C GLY A 49 6.74 8.84 -15.15
N LYS A 50 6.93 8.64 -13.84
CA LYS A 50 7.90 7.68 -13.31
C LYS A 50 7.36 6.26 -13.45
N THR A 51 8.24 5.27 -13.39
CA THR A 51 7.86 3.84 -13.37
C THR A 51 8.09 3.26 -11.98
N LEU A 52 7.16 2.44 -11.45
CA LEU A 52 7.45 1.66 -10.24
C LEU A 52 8.28 0.43 -10.62
N LYS A 53 9.38 0.19 -9.92
CA LYS A 53 10.22 -1.01 -10.10
C LYS A 53 10.35 -1.79 -8.81
N VAL A 54 10.00 -3.07 -8.85
CA VAL A 54 10.15 -3.99 -7.73
C VAL A 54 11.54 -4.65 -7.77
N GLY A 55 12.40 -4.27 -6.83
CA GLY A 55 13.78 -4.77 -6.73
C GLY A 55 13.94 -6.05 -5.92
N ALA A 56 13.05 -6.30 -4.95
CA ALA A 56 12.94 -7.60 -4.29
C ALA A 56 11.54 -7.79 -3.69
N GLU A 57 11.04 -9.02 -3.82
CA GLU A 57 9.76 -9.46 -3.27
C GLU A 57 9.97 -10.38 -2.06
N PRO A 58 8.95 -10.52 -1.19
CA PRO A 58 8.98 -11.55 -0.16
C PRO A 58 9.05 -12.95 -0.80
N LYS A 59 10.08 -13.72 -0.45
CA LYS A 59 10.36 -15.04 -1.05
C LYS A 59 9.76 -16.21 -0.28
N LYS A 60 9.39 -15.99 0.99
CA LYS A 60 8.88 -17.01 1.89
C LYS A 60 7.76 -16.46 2.76
N ASP A 61 6.99 -17.37 3.33
CA ASP A 61 6.08 -17.07 4.42
C ASP A 61 6.88 -16.56 5.64
N LEU A 62 6.26 -15.73 6.46
CA LEU A 62 6.83 -15.21 7.70
C LEU A 62 5.84 -15.39 8.85
N THR A 63 6.34 -15.78 10.00
CA THR A 63 5.54 -15.97 11.22
C THR A 63 5.84 -14.85 12.21
N CYS A 64 4.82 -14.08 12.55
CA CYS A 64 4.90 -13.09 13.61
C CYS A 64 4.55 -13.79 14.93
N LEU A 65 5.53 -13.93 15.81
CA LEU A 65 5.37 -14.61 17.09
C LEU A 65 4.39 -13.87 18.01
N ARG A 66 3.82 -14.59 18.98
CA ARG A 66 2.92 -14.04 19.98
C ARG A 66 3.59 -12.89 20.75
N THR A 67 2.91 -11.74 20.86
CA THR A 67 3.35 -10.63 21.72
C THR A 67 2.29 -10.28 22.75
N ALA A 68 2.75 -9.92 23.95
CA ALA A 68 1.89 -9.43 25.04
C ALA A 68 2.45 -8.09 25.51
N ASN A 69 1.76 -7.00 25.18
CA ASN A 69 2.17 -5.65 25.55
C ASN A 69 1.18 -5.11 26.59
N PRO A 70 1.63 -4.69 27.80
CA PRO A 70 0.76 -4.07 28.79
C PRO A 70 -0.06 -2.92 28.19
N GLY A 71 -1.37 -2.91 28.41
CA GLY A 71 -2.28 -1.89 27.85
C GLY A 71 -2.77 -2.16 26.42
N HIS A 72 -2.38 -3.27 25.79
CA HIS A 72 -2.89 -3.69 24.48
C HIS A 72 -3.41 -5.14 24.50
N PRO A 73 -4.32 -5.51 23.59
CA PRO A 73 -4.74 -6.90 23.43
C PRO A 73 -3.56 -7.82 23.16
N VAL A 74 -3.59 -9.04 23.71
CA VAL A 74 -2.61 -10.08 23.39
C VAL A 74 -2.72 -10.39 21.90
N ARG A 75 -1.59 -10.34 21.22
CA ARG A 75 -1.49 -10.59 19.78
C ARG A 75 -0.99 -12.01 19.58
N ASN A 76 -1.90 -12.89 19.19
CA ASN A 76 -1.59 -14.29 18.93
C ASN A 76 -0.61 -14.43 17.77
N GLU A 77 0.15 -15.53 17.78
CA GLU A 77 1.00 -15.88 16.64
C GLU A 77 0.19 -15.89 15.35
N HIS A 78 0.77 -15.38 14.27
CA HIS A 78 0.14 -15.40 12.96
C HIS A 78 1.18 -15.65 11.88
N LYS A 79 0.88 -16.60 10.98
CA LYS A 79 1.69 -16.89 9.81
C LYS A 79 1.11 -16.17 8.59
N TYR A 80 1.91 -15.29 8.01
CA TYR A 80 1.61 -14.64 6.75
C TYR A 80 2.20 -15.44 5.60
N THR A 81 1.39 -15.72 4.60
CA THR A 81 1.87 -16.28 3.33
C THR A 81 2.71 -15.24 2.56
N LYS A 82 3.62 -15.71 1.71
CA LYS A 82 4.37 -14.84 0.80
C LYS A 82 3.46 -13.91 -0.03
N ASN A 83 2.27 -14.37 -0.41
CA ASN A 83 1.33 -13.61 -1.24
C ASN A 83 0.62 -12.51 -0.43
N GLN A 84 0.27 -12.76 0.84
CA GLN A 84 -0.22 -11.70 1.73
C GLN A 84 0.83 -10.61 1.95
N LEU A 85 2.09 -11.01 2.18
CA LEU A 85 3.22 -10.09 2.32
C LEU A 85 3.40 -9.27 1.05
N LYS A 86 3.39 -9.92 -0.12
CA LYS A 86 3.54 -9.27 -1.43
C LYS A 86 2.42 -8.27 -1.67
N SER A 87 1.17 -8.64 -1.41
CA SER A 87 0.00 -7.79 -1.61
C SER A 87 0.05 -6.51 -0.75
N ALA A 88 0.35 -6.65 0.55
CA ALA A 88 0.52 -5.50 1.43
C ALA A 88 1.70 -4.60 1.01
N PHE A 89 2.83 -5.21 0.66
CA PHE A 89 4.03 -4.52 0.17
C PHE A 89 3.75 -3.71 -1.11
N LEU A 90 3.13 -4.33 -2.12
CA LEU A 90 2.84 -3.66 -3.39
C LEU A 90 1.78 -2.57 -3.23
N THR A 91 0.82 -2.74 -2.33
CA THR A 91 -0.16 -1.69 -2.01
C THR A 91 0.54 -0.46 -1.44
N GLY A 92 1.40 -0.65 -0.43
CA GLY A 92 2.18 0.43 0.14
C GLY A 92 3.11 1.08 -0.90
N ALA A 93 3.80 0.28 -1.70
CA ALA A 93 4.68 0.77 -2.76
C ALA A 93 3.94 1.62 -3.80
N LYS A 94 2.75 1.20 -4.22
CA LYS A 94 1.88 1.95 -5.13
C LYS A 94 1.48 3.29 -4.54
N LEU A 95 1.00 3.32 -3.29
CA LEU A 95 0.64 4.56 -2.61
C LEU A 95 1.84 5.52 -2.50
N ASN A 96 3.03 5.00 -2.16
CA ASN A 96 4.26 5.77 -2.15
C ASN A 96 4.61 6.32 -3.55
N ALA A 97 4.48 5.52 -4.59
CA ALA A 97 4.73 5.92 -5.98
C ALA A 97 3.73 7.00 -6.46
N GLU A 98 2.51 6.97 -5.96
CA GLU A 98 1.47 7.99 -6.21
C GLU A 98 1.62 9.24 -5.32
N GLY A 99 2.50 9.20 -4.30
CA GLY A 99 2.60 10.24 -3.28
C GLY A 99 1.35 10.36 -2.42
N LYS A 100 0.61 9.27 -2.22
CA LYS A 100 -0.62 9.21 -1.43
C LYS A 100 -0.40 8.52 -0.10
N GLN A 101 -1.21 8.91 0.88
CA GLN A 101 -1.30 8.29 2.19
C GLN A 101 -2.78 8.09 2.56
N ILE A 102 -3.06 7.04 3.31
CA ILE A 102 -4.41 6.63 3.71
C ILE A 102 -4.51 6.39 5.22
N GLY A 103 -5.72 6.58 5.72
CA GLY A 103 -6.07 6.39 7.12
C GLY A 103 -5.50 7.43 8.08
N PRO A 104 -5.90 7.36 9.36
CA PRO A 104 -5.56 8.38 10.37
C PRO A 104 -4.06 8.47 10.64
N ASN A 105 -3.37 7.33 10.54
CA ASN A 105 -1.92 7.24 10.75
C ASN A 105 -1.10 7.51 9.47
N ARG A 106 -1.76 7.85 8.35
CA ARG A 106 -1.13 8.26 7.08
C ARG A 106 -0.16 7.22 6.50
N TYR A 107 -0.63 5.99 6.31
CA TYR A 107 0.17 4.94 5.67
C TYR A 107 0.14 5.03 4.14
N PRO A 108 1.21 4.65 3.42
CA PRO A 108 2.53 4.33 3.95
C PRO A 108 3.23 5.59 4.47
N HIS A 109 4.10 5.40 5.44
CA HIS A 109 5.00 6.45 5.90
C HIS A 109 6.36 5.87 6.24
N LYS A 110 7.35 6.76 6.39
CA LYS A 110 8.68 6.38 6.82
C LYS A 110 8.60 5.65 8.16
N PHE A 111 9.28 4.51 8.24
CA PHE A 111 9.47 3.78 9.49
C PHE A 111 10.55 4.50 10.29
N ASN A 112 10.13 5.17 11.35
CA ASN A 112 11.01 5.88 12.27
C ASN A 112 11.02 5.12 13.60
N SER A 113 11.97 4.20 13.74
CA SER A 113 12.22 3.52 15.01
C SER A 113 13.58 3.96 15.55
N ASN A 114 13.67 4.13 16.87
CA ASN A 114 14.95 4.27 17.58
C ASN A 114 15.72 2.93 17.66
N GLN A 115 15.14 1.86 17.12
CA GLN A 115 15.75 0.53 17.04
C GLN A 115 16.50 0.36 15.72
N ALA A 116 17.51 -0.50 15.72
CA ALA A 116 18.18 -0.91 14.50
C ALA A 116 17.16 -1.48 13.51
N PHE A 117 17.28 -1.08 12.24
CA PHE A 117 16.44 -1.63 11.18
C PHE A 117 16.66 -3.15 11.09
N PRO A 118 15.60 -3.93 10.83
CA PRO A 118 15.75 -5.34 10.54
C PRO A 118 16.76 -5.56 9.41
N ASN A 119 17.55 -6.64 9.49
CA ASN A 119 18.61 -6.93 8.52
C ASN A 119 18.08 -6.82 7.07
N GLY A 120 18.69 -5.94 6.28
CA GLY A 120 18.37 -5.76 4.86
C GLY A 120 17.45 -4.58 4.54
N CYS A 121 16.93 -3.84 5.54
CA CYS A 121 16.35 -2.51 5.35
C CYS A 121 17.43 -1.43 5.55
N GLY A 122 17.41 -0.37 4.73
CA GLY A 122 18.26 0.81 4.89
C GLY A 122 17.47 2.03 5.35
N THR A 123 18.00 3.22 5.07
CA THR A 123 17.60 4.47 5.75
C THR A 123 16.31 5.11 5.22
N ASN A 124 15.84 4.71 4.03
CA ASN A 124 14.55 5.14 3.49
C ASN A 124 13.53 4.00 3.51
N THR A 125 13.41 3.38 4.68
CA THR A 125 12.43 2.32 4.94
C THR A 125 11.07 2.93 5.24
N HIS A 126 10.04 2.39 4.61
CA HIS A 126 8.65 2.71 4.84
C HIS A 126 7.92 1.51 5.42
N GLU A 127 6.88 1.78 6.19
CA GLU A 127 5.99 0.77 6.75
C GLU A 127 4.60 0.85 6.14
N PHE A 128 3.95 -0.31 6.03
CA PHE A 128 2.54 -0.39 5.64
C PHE A 128 1.82 -1.52 6.40
N PRO A 129 0.57 -1.34 6.86
CA PRO A 129 -0.15 -2.37 7.59
C PRO A 129 -0.45 -3.61 6.77
N ILE A 130 -0.35 -4.77 7.43
CA ILE A 130 -0.78 -6.05 6.87
C ILE A 130 -1.85 -6.66 7.78
N ARG A 131 -2.98 -7.06 7.19
CA ARG A 131 -4.12 -7.62 7.94
C ARG A 131 -4.03 -9.14 7.99
N THR A 132 -4.51 -9.70 9.10
CA THR A 132 -4.56 -11.15 9.34
C THR A 132 -5.72 -11.85 8.61
N ASP A 133 -6.69 -11.10 8.07
CA ASP A 133 -7.91 -11.60 7.44
C ASP A 133 -7.82 -11.70 5.91
N ASN A 134 -6.60 -11.76 5.35
CA ASN A 134 -6.31 -11.80 3.91
C ASN A 134 -6.76 -10.55 3.12
N LYS A 135 -7.24 -9.50 3.77
CA LYS A 135 -7.59 -8.25 3.09
C LYS A 135 -6.41 -7.29 3.06
N VAL A 136 -6.38 -6.45 2.03
CA VAL A 136 -5.47 -5.32 1.96
C VAL A 136 -5.98 -4.21 2.88
N TYR A 137 -5.09 -3.61 3.66
CA TYR A 137 -5.39 -2.44 4.49
C TYR A 137 -5.92 -1.28 3.63
N ASN A 138 -7.02 -0.65 4.04
CA ASN A 138 -7.72 0.35 3.23
C ASN A 138 -7.98 1.69 3.93
N GLY A 139 -7.33 1.94 5.08
CA GLY A 139 -7.32 3.25 5.75
C GLY A 139 -8.08 3.30 7.07
N GLU A 140 -8.52 2.16 7.56
CA GLU A 140 -9.15 1.98 8.87
C GLU A 140 -8.19 2.29 10.04
N VAL A 141 -8.74 2.43 11.25
CA VAL A 141 -7.92 2.58 12.47
C VAL A 141 -7.13 1.28 12.71
N THR A 142 -5.83 1.40 13.01
CA THR A 142 -4.89 0.25 13.07
C THR A 142 -4.66 -0.33 14.46
N ASN A 143 -5.49 0.00 15.45
CA ASN A 143 -5.32 -0.48 16.84
C ASN A 143 -5.25 -2.02 16.93
N ASP A 144 -6.06 -2.70 16.12
CA ASP A 144 -6.16 -4.15 16.04
C ASP A 144 -5.42 -4.77 14.84
N ILE A 145 -4.61 -3.97 14.14
CA ILE A 145 -3.78 -4.41 13.01
C ILE A 145 -2.33 -4.31 13.47
N PRO A 146 -1.75 -5.40 14.00
CA PRO A 146 -0.49 -5.30 14.72
C PRO A 146 0.75 -5.13 13.87
N ASP A 147 0.65 -5.63 12.65
CA ASP A 147 1.80 -6.05 11.88
C ASP A 147 2.00 -5.12 10.70
N ARG A 148 3.25 -4.95 10.32
CA ARG A 148 3.67 -4.06 9.23
C ARG A 148 4.60 -4.82 8.31
N VAL A 149 4.46 -4.59 7.02
CA VAL A 149 5.54 -4.87 6.07
C VAL A 149 6.47 -3.66 6.04
N LEU A 150 7.77 -3.93 6.02
CA LEU A 150 8.82 -2.94 5.82
C LEU A 150 9.43 -3.11 4.44
N TYR A 151 9.64 -1.99 3.76
CA TYR A 151 10.28 -1.96 2.47
C TYR A 151 11.05 -0.67 2.25
N GLU A 152 12.15 -0.75 1.51
CA GLU A 152 12.89 0.43 1.09
C GLU A 152 12.20 1.09 -0.10
N VAL A 153 12.27 2.42 -0.14
CA VAL A 153 11.90 3.22 -1.30
C VAL A 153 13.14 3.97 -1.77
N LYS A 154 13.43 3.96 -3.08
CA LYS A 154 14.46 4.79 -3.71
C LYS A 154 13.82 5.49 -4.90
N GLU A 155 13.65 6.79 -4.77
CA GLU A 155 13.06 7.61 -5.82
C GLU A 155 14.16 8.29 -6.65
N SER A 156 14.00 8.27 -7.96
CA SER A 156 14.82 8.99 -8.92
C SER A 156 13.93 9.85 -9.82
N ALA A 157 14.52 10.52 -10.80
CA ALA A 157 13.76 11.30 -11.79
C ALA A 157 12.83 10.44 -12.66
N LYS A 158 13.16 9.16 -12.91
CA LYS A 158 12.45 8.29 -13.87
C LYS A 158 11.79 7.05 -13.24
N GLU A 159 12.23 6.66 -12.05
CA GLU A 159 11.72 5.46 -11.38
C GLU A 159 11.57 5.65 -9.88
N VAL A 160 10.56 4.99 -9.33
CA VAL A 160 10.43 4.70 -7.90
C VAL A 160 10.78 3.23 -7.75
N ARG A 161 11.92 2.91 -7.14
CA ARG A 161 12.33 1.53 -6.88
C ARG A 161 11.97 1.14 -5.46
N VAL A 162 11.32 0.00 -5.29
CA VAL A 162 10.92 -0.54 -3.99
C VAL A 162 11.50 -1.92 -3.74
N LYS A 163 11.83 -2.24 -2.49
CA LYS A 163 12.42 -3.52 -2.11
C LYS A 163 11.82 -3.99 -0.79
N PHE A 164 11.16 -5.15 -0.78
CA PHE A 164 10.72 -5.78 0.46
C PHE A 164 11.93 -6.10 1.35
N CYS A 165 11.79 -5.84 2.65
CA CYS A 165 12.86 -6.05 3.62
C CYS A 165 12.46 -7.02 4.73
N ALA A 166 11.36 -6.75 5.42
CA ALA A 166 10.93 -7.52 6.58
C ALA A 166 9.42 -7.40 6.82
N ALA A 167 8.88 -8.26 7.67
CA ALA A 167 7.63 -8.01 8.37
C ALA A 167 7.92 -7.87 9.86
N ILE A 168 7.23 -6.96 10.53
CA ILE A 168 7.40 -6.67 11.95
C ILE A 168 6.06 -6.63 12.67
N ARG A 169 6.12 -6.82 13.98
CA ARG A 169 5.00 -6.73 14.91
C ARG A 169 5.34 -5.76 16.03
N HIS A 170 4.37 -4.98 16.53
CA HIS A 170 4.59 -4.27 17.79
C HIS A 170 4.77 -5.28 18.95
N GLY A 171 5.91 -5.16 19.62
CA GLY A 171 6.28 -5.88 20.84
C GLY A 171 5.85 -5.12 22.09
N VAL A 172 6.60 -5.32 23.18
CA VAL A 172 6.37 -4.62 24.47
C VAL A 172 6.77 -3.15 24.36
N GLY A 173 5.94 -2.24 24.89
CA GLY A 173 6.12 -0.80 24.77
C GLY A 173 6.09 -0.33 23.32
N ASN A 174 7.07 0.47 22.92
CA ASN A 174 7.23 0.97 21.54
C ASN A 174 8.17 0.09 20.69
N ALA A 175 8.50 -1.10 21.18
CA ALA A 175 9.40 -1.99 20.46
C ALA A 175 8.73 -2.65 19.25
N PHE A 176 9.53 -2.98 18.24
CA PHE A 176 9.13 -3.86 17.16
C PHE A 176 9.91 -5.16 17.22
N VAL A 177 9.25 -6.26 16.87
CA VAL A 177 9.85 -7.58 16.75
C VAL A 177 9.71 -8.08 15.31
N ASN A 178 10.74 -8.75 14.80
CA ASN A 178 10.73 -9.31 13.45
C ASN A 178 9.84 -10.55 13.39
N CYS A 179 9.12 -10.69 12.29
CA CYS A 179 8.47 -11.94 11.89
C CYS A 179 9.48 -12.80 11.12
N ALA A 180 9.53 -14.10 11.40
CA ALA A 180 10.60 -15.02 10.94
C ALA A 180 10.09 -16.17 10.05
#